data_AF-B0NUU7-F1
#
_entry.id   AF-B0NUU7-F1
#
_cell.length_a   1.000
_cell.length_b   1.000
_cell.length_c   1.000
_cell.angle_alpha   90.00
_cell.angle_beta   90.00
_cell.angle_gamma   90.00
#
_symmetry.space_group_name_H-M   'P 1'
#
loop_
_entity.id
_entity.type
_entity.pdbx_description
1 polymer ?
#
loop_
_entity_poly.entity_id
_entity_poly.type
_entity_poly.pdbx_seq_one_letter_code
_entity_poly.pdbx_strand_id
1 'polypeptide(L)'
;MNTKSIYTVGKCLLLLLLIFTGYACEDNDEGKENTSAPVLISCNINGTEVDLANIDSETENNLTAGTDGYVEFVFSKTMRQTPPTKDEETGEVLTTGIYFNDKVASNQIVINYEKVRYPYSVSEGSECSLFIEAGTLTDMQHRPYSKDITLKFTATSGISGGDSETVFDAVVDANGRGDYTTVQAAINAAPANLTSPYLIFIAAGTYNECVYIPKTKPFIHLIGENPDRVKIQFALNRVEEQTNSDTWPYSIHNPNSPARLAGYTTDQNCVVLIKATDVYLENISIINLYGALKSRYDGGLGKGGQAEALCSHYDRLAMNNCKLVSFQDTWWTRFQKVNGTYGICRAYVQNSWIEGSTDYIWGSGDVLIENSTFYNTGNGSFITASRSNETDAYGYVMKDCTIDGEAGITAFSFGRQQSTSAKAVFINTALKMDIIDGHWTAGSAAPALFGEYNTVDKNNQVISTGDMTVGSGSSQFTAKVLSADEAAGYTYENIIAREGWNPKQYMQTPGTTMATLDGTTLSWNAIDGAAGYLIFVNGVYLAQTTETSVSVTTAADGVYTVRGVGHYGSISAE
;
A
#
# COMPACT_ATOMS: atom_id res chain seq x y z
N MET A 1 28.23 -32.23 -39.64
CA MET A 1 26.80 -32.05 -39.99
C MET A 1 26.66 -30.80 -40.84
N ASN A 2 25.93 -30.87 -41.95
CA ASN A 2 25.81 -29.81 -42.95
C ASN A 2 24.87 -28.70 -42.43
N THR A 3 25.29 -27.43 -42.51
CA THR A 3 24.57 -26.24 -42.00
C THR A 3 23.17 -26.06 -42.58
N LYS A 4 22.91 -26.59 -43.79
CA LYS A 4 21.56 -26.64 -44.38
C LYS A 4 20.59 -27.56 -43.62
N SER A 5 21.06 -28.65 -43.03
CA SER A 5 20.20 -29.57 -42.26
C SER A 5 19.80 -28.98 -40.91
N ILE A 6 20.65 -28.15 -40.30
CA ILE A 6 20.36 -27.48 -39.02
C ILE A 6 19.27 -26.42 -39.18
N TYR A 7 19.29 -25.66 -40.29
CA TYR A 7 18.27 -24.65 -40.58
C TYR A 7 16.89 -25.25 -40.88
N THR A 8 16.84 -26.40 -41.57
CA THR A 8 15.58 -27.09 -41.85
C THR A 8 14.99 -27.71 -40.58
N VAL A 9 15.82 -28.33 -39.73
CA VAL A 9 15.37 -28.86 -38.43
C VAL A 9 14.92 -27.73 -37.49
N GLY A 10 15.61 -26.59 -37.49
CA GLY A 10 15.23 -25.42 -36.71
C GLY A 10 13.89 -24.79 -37.15
N LYS A 11 13.62 -24.72 -38.47
CA LYS A 11 12.31 -24.27 -38.98
C LYS A 11 11.19 -25.24 -38.67
N CYS A 12 11.43 -26.55 -38.74
CA CYS A 12 10.43 -27.55 -38.38
C CYS A 12 10.14 -27.57 -36.86
N LEU A 13 11.14 -27.37 -36.00
CA LEU A 13 10.92 -27.24 -34.55
C LEU A 13 10.15 -25.97 -34.18
N LEU A 14 10.42 -24.84 -34.87
CA LEU A 14 9.70 -23.59 -34.63
C LEU A 14 8.23 -23.69 -35.10
N LEU A 15 7.97 -24.39 -36.20
CA LEU A 15 6.61 -24.66 -36.68
C LEU A 15 5.86 -25.64 -35.77
N LEU A 16 6.54 -26.65 -35.20
CA LEU A 16 5.96 -27.58 -34.22
C LEU A 16 5.67 -26.89 -32.87
N LEU A 17 6.51 -25.96 -32.41
CA LEU A 17 6.24 -25.16 -31.21
C LEU A 17 5.06 -24.18 -31.40
N LEU A 18 4.85 -23.66 -32.61
CA LEU A 18 3.67 -22.85 -32.95
C LEU A 18 2.38 -23.69 -33.04
N ILE A 19 2.47 -24.98 -33.39
CA ILE A 19 1.32 -25.88 -33.41
C ILE A 19 0.96 -26.38 -32.00
N PHE A 20 1.94 -26.55 -31.09
CA PHE A 20 1.68 -26.94 -29.70
C PHE A 20 1.25 -25.78 -28.79
N THR A 21 1.59 -24.53 -29.11
CA THR A 21 1.05 -23.35 -28.41
C THR A 21 -0.40 -23.04 -28.79
N GLY A 22 -0.89 -23.58 -29.91
CA GLY A 22 -2.30 -23.53 -30.30
C GLY A 22 -3.20 -24.61 -29.67
N TYR A 23 -2.64 -25.57 -28.93
CA TYR A 23 -3.37 -26.68 -28.31
C TYR A 23 -3.30 -26.72 -26.77
N ALA A 24 -2.64 -25.74 -26.13
CA ALA A 24 -2.49 -25.67 -24.67
C ALA A 24 -3.40 -24.63 -23.99
N CYS A 25 -4.35 -24.06 -24.72
CA CYS A 25 -5.52 -23.34 -24.17
C CYS A 25 -6.78 -24.03 -24.69
N GLU A 26 -7.02 -25.27 -24.26
CA GLU A 26 -8.40 -25.75 -24.14
C GLU A 26 -8.90 -25.29 -22.77
N ASP A 27 -9.25 -24.00 -22.68
CA ASP A 27 -10.25 -23.56 -21.71
C ASP A 27 -11.56 -24.19 -22.17
N ASN A 28 -12.11 -25.06 -21.32
CA ASN A 28 -13.45 -25.63 -21.46
C ASN A 28 -14.53 -24.57 -21.20
N ASP A 29 -14.50 -23.47 -21.94
CA ASP A 29 -15.63 -22.57 -22.08
C ASP A 29 -16.15 -22.69 -23.51
N GLU A 30 -17.38 -23.19 -23.65
CA GLU A 30 -18.21 -22.94 -24.83
C GLU A 30 -18.52 -21.44 -24.92
N GLY A 31 -17.52 -20.61 -25.20
CA GLY A 31 -17.64 -19.19 -25.44
C GLY A 31 -17.30 -18.92 -26.88
N LYS A 32 -18.31 -18.70 -27.73
CA LYS A 32 -18.11 -18.12 -29.07
C LYS A 32 -17.13 -16.95 -28.94
N GLU A 33 -16.01 -16.97 -29.67
CA GLU A 33 -15.12 -15.81 -29.77
C GLU A 33 -15.99 -14.58 -30.05
N ASN A 34 -16.04 -13.66 -29.10
CA ASN A 34 -16.92 -12.52 -29.21
C ASN A 34 -16.33 -11.57 -30.25
N THR A 35 -16.82 -11.68 -31.48
CA THR A 35 -16.39 -10.94 -32.67
C THR A 35 -16.78 -9.46 -32.66
N SER A 36 -17.53 -9.00 -31.66
CA SER A 36 -17.99 -7.61 -31.57
C SER A 36 -16.83 -6.62 -31.43
N ALA A 37 -16.97 -5.46 -32.06
CA ALA A 37 -16.11 -4.31 -31.81
C ALA A 37 -16.23 -3.82 -30.35
N PRO A 38 -15.19 -3.17 -29.78
CA PRO A 38 -15.30 -2.52 -28.49
C PRO A 38 -16.33 -1.38 -28.55
N VAL A 39 -17.16 -1.25 -27.51
CA VAL A 39 -18.11 -0.14 -27.33
C VAL A 39 -17.87 0.57 -26.00
N LEU A 40 -18.10 1.88 -25.95
CA LEU A 40 -18.08 2.65 -24.71
C LEU A 40 -19.31 2.28 -23.87
N ILE A 41 -19.08 1.89 -22.62
CA ILE A 41 -20.12 1.44 -21.68
C ILE A 41 -20.50 2.55 -20.71
N SER A 42 -19.51 3.27 -20.18
CA SER A 42 -19.75 4.39 -19.27
C SER A 42 -18.59 5.39 -19.32
N CYS A 43 -18.89 6.60 -18.88
CA CYS A 43 -17.91 7.65 -18.64
C CYS A 43 -18.15 8.22 -17.24
N ASN A 44 -17.09 8.57 -16.52
CA ASN A 44 -17.19 9.34 -15.29
C ASN A 44 -16.06 10.37 -15.19
N ILE A 45 -16.32 11.47 -14.49
CA ILE A 45 -15.31 12.44 -14.07
C ILE A 45 -15.20 12.34 -12.54
N ASN A 46 -14.02 11.99 -12.04
CA ASN A 46 -13.75 11.83 -10.59
C ASN A 46 -14.73 10.87 -9.88
N GLY A 47 -15.20 9.83 -10.58
CA GLY A 47 -16.18 8.88 -10.08
C GLY A 47 -17.65 9.31 -10.22
N THR A 48 -17.92 10.55 -10.66
CA THR A 48 -19.29 11.02 -10.95
C THR A 48 -19.66 10.62 -12.38
N GLU A 49 -20.69 9.79 -12.51
CA GLU A 49 -21.16 9.28 -13.80
C GLU A 49 -21.59 10.42 -14.72
N VAL A 50 -21.10 10.38 -15.96
CA VAL A 50 -21.49 11.30 -17.03
C VAL A 50 -22.51 10.60 -17.91
N ASP A 51 -23.68 11.20 -18.08
CA ASP A 51 -24.64 10.75 -19.09
C ASP A 51 -23.95 10.78 -20.46
N LEU A 52 -23.89 9.63 -21.12
CA LEU A 52 -23.24 9.45 -22.42
C LEU A 52 -23.85 10.34 -23.51
N ALA A 53 -25.06 10.90 -23.32
CA ALA A 53 -25.61 11.92 -24.20
C ALA A 53 -24.79 13.24 -24.21
N ASN A 54 -23.96 13.48 -23.18
CA ASN A 54 -23.05 14.62 -23.11
C ASN A 54 -21.69 14.37 -23.81
N ILE A 55 -21.42 13.13 -24.21
CA ILE A 55 -20.23 12.78 -25.01
C ILE A 55 -20.53 13.09 -26.48
N ASP A 56 -19.58 13.73 -27.16
CA ASP A 56 -19.71 14.19 -28.55
C ASP A 56 -20.88 15.18 -28.78
N SER A 57 -21.34 15.84 -27.71
CA SER A 57 -22.41 16.84 -27.79
C SER A 57 -21.93 18.12 -28.48
N GLU A 58 -22.65 18.57 -29.51
CA GLU A 58 -22.48 19.89 -30.13
C GLU A 58 -23.06 21.04 -29.29
N THR A 59 -23.96 20.72 -28.33
CA THR A 59 -24.49 21.67 -27.36
C THR A 59 -23.54 21.84 -26.18
N GLU A 60 -23.35 23.08 -25.70
CA GLU A 60 -22.64 23.35 -24.44
C GLU A 60 -23.28 22.53 -23.31
N ASN A 61 -22.46 21.72 -22.65
CA ASN A 61 -22.88 20.90 -21.52
C ASN A 61 -22.50 21.65 -20.23
N ASN A 62 -23.41 21.67 -19.24
CA ASN A 62 -23.14 22.29 -17.93
C ASN A 62 -22.37 21.33 -17.00
N LEU A 63 -21.53 20.47 -17.56
CA LEU A 63 -20.74 19.53 -16.79
C LEU A 63 -19.69 20.31 -16.01
N THR A 64 -19.63 20.07 -14.71
CA THR A 64 -18.60 20.63 -13.84
C THR A 64 -17.85 19.50 -13.16
N ALA A 65 -16.58 19.74 -12.86
CA ALA A 65 -15.74 18.79 -12.15
C ALA A 65 -14.76 19.52 -11.24
N GLY A 66 -14.02 18.79 -10.41
CA GLY A 66 -12.94 19.37 -9.61
C GLY A 66 -11.90 20.10 -10.47
N THR A 67 -11.06 20.91 -9.85
CA THR A 67 -9.88 21.52 -10.52
C THR A 67 -8.81 20.49 -10.88
N ASP A 68 -8.84 19.33 -10.24
CA ASP A 68 -8.00 18.18 -10.48
C ASP A 68 -8.83 16.90 -10.49
N GLY A 69 -8.31 15.86 -11.15
CA GLY A 69 -9.08 14.65 -11.30
C GLY A 69 -8.56 13.62 -12.28
N TYR A 70 -9.46 12.72 -12.65
CA TYR A 70 -9.39 11.97 -13.89
C TYR A 70 -10.73 11.99 -14.63
N VAL A 71 -10.66 11.76 -15.93
CA VAL A 71 -11.76 11.26 -16.74
C VAL A 71 -11.54 9.76 -16.97
N GLU A 72 -12.55 8.94 -16.70
CA GLU A 72 -12.50 7.49 -16.96
C GLU A 72 -13.54 7.09 -17.99
N PHE A 73 -13.11 6.30 -18.96
CA PHE A 73 -13.94 5.62 -19.93
C PHE A 73 -13.86 4.11 -19.68
N VAL A 74 -15.01 3.46 -19.57
CA VAL A 74 -15.11 2.00 -19.44
C VAL A 74 -15.64 1.43 -20.74
N PHE A 75 -14.93 0.48 -21.33
CA PHE A 75 -15.28 -0.16 -22.58
C PHE A 75 -15.84 -1.58 -22.36
N SER A 76 -16.48 -2.14 -23.38
CA SER A 76 -17.02 -3.51 -23.32
C SER A 76 -15.96 -4.60 -23.44
N LYS A 77 -14.69 -4.22 -23.58
CA LYS A 77 -13.54 -5.08 -23.86
C LYS A 77 -12.32 -4.51 -23.15
N THR A 78 -11.36 -5.39 -22.85
CA THR A 78 -10.01 -4.97 -22.50
C THR A 78 -9.38 -4.15 -23.62
N MET A 79 -8.90 -2.97 -23.28
CA MET A 79 -8.36 -1.99 -24.21
C MET A 79 -6.83 -1.90 -24.11
N ARG A 80 -6.23 -1.34 -25.14
CA ARG A 80 -4.84 -0.86 -25.19
C ARG A 80 -4.72 0.28 -26.21
N GLN A 81 -3.64 1.04 -26.12
CA GLN A 81 -3.33 2.05 -27.12
C GLN A 81 -2.91 1.39 -28.44
N THR A 82 -3.34 1.97 -29.56
CA THR A 82 -2.94 1.53 -30.89
C THR A 82 -1.43 1.73 -31.09
N PRO A 83 -0.68 0.70 -31.50
CA PRO A 83 0.74 0.84 -31.79
C PRO A 83 0.98 1.87 -32.90
N PRO A 84 2.06 2.68 -32.83
CA PRO A 84 2.41 3.60 -33.91
C PRO A 84 2.61 2.84 -35.22
N THR A 85 1.99 3.31 -36.30
CA THR A 85 2.21 2.79 -37.65
C THR A 85 3.07 3.76 -38.45
N LYS A 86 3.82 3.26 -39.44
CA LYS A 86 4.55 4.10 -40.38
C LYS A 86 3.77 4.16 -41.67
N ASP A 87 3.60 5.37 -42.19
CA ASP A 87 3.16 5.57 -43.56
C ASP A 87 4.18 4.93 -44.51
N GLU A 88 3.72 4.02 -45.38
CA GLU A 88 4.59 3.22 -46.24
C GLU A 88 5.21 4.01 -47.41
N GLU A 89 4.64 5.17 -47.78
CA GLU A 89 5.13 6.03 -48.87
C GLU A 89 6.08 7.12 -48.38
N THR A 90 5.80 7.71 -47.22
CA THR A 90 6.51 8.88 -46.67
C THR A 90 7.47 8.50 -45.54
N GLY A 91 7.29 7.33 -44.92
CA GLY A 91 8.04 6.88 -43.75
C GLY A 91 7.68 7.63 -42.46
N GLU A 92 6.68 8.50 -42.50
CA GLU A 92 6.19 9.28 -41.36
C GLU A 92 5.49 8.38 -40.35
N VAL A 93 5.69 8.61 -39.05
CA VAL A 93 4.98 7.85 -38.02
C VAL A 93 3.58 8.46 -37.89
N LEU A 94 2.56 7.71 -38.28
CA LEU A 94 1.17 8.08 -38.08
C LEU A 94 0.80 7.75 -36.62
N THR A 95 0.42 8.77 -35.85
CA THR A 95 -0.10 8.59 -34.50
C THR A 95 -1.48 9.22 -34.43
N THR A 96 -2.52 8.41 -34.21
CA THR A 96 -3.79 8.94 -33.71
C THR A 96 -3.64 9.25 -32.21
N GLY A 97 -4.26 10.34 -31.75
CA GLY A 97 -3.93 10.95 -30.47
C GLY A 97 -5.08 11.01 -29.46
N ILE A 98 -4.70 11.11 -28.18
CA ILE A 98 -5.57 11.65 -27.13
C ILE A 98 -5.10 13.07 -26.85
N TYR A 99 -6.03 13.99 -26.69
CA TYR A 99 -5.78 15.42 -26.54
C TYR A 99 -6.55 15.97 -25.35
N PHE A 100 -5.91 16.82 -24.55
CA PHE A 100 -6.56 17.57 -23.50
C PHE A 100 -6.29 19.06 -23.70
N ASN A 101 -7.36 19.85 -23.80
CA ASN A 101 -7.31 21.28 -24.17
C ASN A 101 -6.42 21.51 -25.40
N ASP A 102 -6.68 20.73 -26.46
CA ASP A 102 -5.99 20.71 -27.76
C ASP A 102 -4.49 20.36 -27.71
N LYS A 103 -3.98 19.88 -26.57
CA LYS A 103 -2.60 19.42 -26.41
C LYS A 103 -2.53 17.90 -26.39
N VAL A 104 -1.56 17.34 -27.12
CA VAL A 104 -1.30 15.90 -27.13
C VAL A 104 -1.03 15.39 -25.71
N ALA A 105 -1.78 14.37 -25.31
CA ALA A 105 -1.90 13.90 -23.94
C ALA A 105 -1.53 12.41 -23.77
N SER A 106 -0.99 11.80 -24.84
CA SER A 106 -0.75 10.37 -24.97
C SER A 106 0.21 9.75 -23.93
N ASN A 107 1.06 10.56 -23.29
CA ASN A 107 2.02 10.10 -22.28
C ASN A 107 1.45 10.02 -20.85
N GLN A 108 0.18 10.39 -20.64
CA GLN A 108 -0.44 10.45 -19.30
C GLN A 108 -1.59 9.45 -19.11
N ILE A 109 -1.88 8.61 -20.10
CA ILE A 109 -3.04 7.72 -20.07
C ILE A 109 -2.72 6.46 -19.26
N VAL A 110 -3.63 6.07 -18.37
CA VAL A 110 -3.58 4.79 -17.67
C VAL A 110 -4.64 3.87 -18.24
N ILE A 111 -4.23 2.75 -18.83
CA ILE A 111 -5.13 1.70 -19.32
C ILE A 111 -5.04 0.50 -18.40
N ASN A 112 -6.16 0.15 -17.75
CA ASN A 112 -6.27 -0.99 -16.85
C ASN A 112 -7.46 -1.85 -17.28
N TYR A 113 -7.17 -2.95 -17.99
CA TYR A 113 -8.18 -3.81 -18.62
C TYR A 113 -9.18 -3.01 -19.47
N GLU A 114 -10.46 -3.03 -19.14
CA GLU A 114 -11.50 -2.28 -19.85
C GLU A 114 -11.55 -0.76 -19.55
N LYS A 115 -10.71 -0.27 -18.65
CA LYS A 115 -10.73 1.12 -18.18
C LYS A 115 -9.62 1.94 -18.80
N VAL A 116 -9.96 3.10 -19.34
CA VAL A 116 -9.02 4.10 -19.87
C VAL A 116 -9.19 5.38 -19.05
N ARG A 117 -8.13 5.79 -18.34
CA ARG A 117 -8.13 6.98 -17.49
C ARG A 117 -7.21 8.05 -18.03
N TYR A 118 -7.69 9.29 -18.00
CA TYR A 118 -6.92 10.49 -18.28
C TYR A 118 -6.89 11.40 -17.04
N PRO A 119 -5.77 11.53 -16.33
CA PRO A 119 -5.65 12.46 -15.21
C PRO A 119 -5.53 13.90 -15.71
N TYR A 120 -6.12 14.85 -14.97
CA TYR A 120 -6.02 16.28 -15.28
C TYR A 120 -5.80 17.11 -14.01
N SER A 121 -5.20 18.29 -14.17
CA SER A 121 -5.06 19.31 -13.13
C SER A 121 -5.01 20.67 -13.83
N VAL A 122 -5.93 21.56 -13.47
CA VAL A 122 -6.18 22.86 -14.11
C VAL A 122 -6.60 23.90 -13.05
N SER A 123 -6.56 25.17 -13.41
CA SER A 123 -7.04 26.24 -12.51
C SER A 123 -8.57 26.29 -12.43
N GLU A 124 -9.11 26.80 -11.32
CA GLU A 124 -10.54 27.06 -11.17
C GLU A 124 -11.10 27.91 -12.32
N GLY A 125 -12.29 27.55 -12.80
CA GLY A 125 -12.96 28.19 -13.93
C GLY A 125 -12.46 27.76 -15.30
N SER A 126 -11.47 26.86 -15.39
CA SER A 126 -10.95 26.39 -16.68
C SER A 126 -11.99 25.58 -17.45
N GLU A 127 -12.27 25.97 -18.69
CA GLU A 127 -12.98 25.11 -19.64
C GLU A 127 -12.04 23.99 -20.10
N CYS A 128 -12.47 22.76 -19.91
CA CYS A 128 -11.72 21.56 -20.21
C CYS A 128 -12.37 20.78 -21.35
N SER A 129 -11.54 20.23 -22.24
CA SER A 129 -11.94 19.40 -23.36
C SER A 129 -10.98 18.22 -23.48
N LEU A 130 -11.47 17.00 -23.28
CA LEU A 130 -10.76 15.76 -23.55
C LEU A 130 -11.27 15.16 -24.86
N PHE A 131 -10.36 14.93 -25.80
CA PHE A 131 -10.63 14.38 -27.12
C PHE A 131 -9.81 13.09 -27.33
N ILE A 132 -10.48 11.99 -27.69
CA ILE A 132 -9.85 10.73 -28.10
C ILE A 132 -10.20 10.51 -29.56
N GLU A 133 -9.19 10.47 -30.42
CA GLU A 133 -9.37 10.23 -31.83
C GLU A 133 -9.76 8.76 -32.11
N ALA A 134 -10.66 8.56 -33.09
CA ALA A 134 -11.06 7.24 -33.54
C ALA A 134 -9.83 6.41 -33.93
N GLY A 135 -9.79 5.15 -33.48
CA GLY A 135 -8.68 4.26 -33.75
C GLY A 135 -7.45 4.46 -32.86
N THR A 136 -7.43 5.40 -31.91
CA THR A 136 -6.36 5.51 -30.89
C THR A 136 -6.36 4.35 -29.89
N LEU A 137 -7.53 3.75 -29.64
CA LEU A 137 -7.69 2.60 -28.77
C LEU A 137 -8.06 1.37 -29.58
N THR A 138 -7.44 0.23 -29.26
CA THR A 138 -7.80 -1.09 -29.79
C THR A 138 -8.06 -2.06 -28.66
N ASP A 139 -8.82 -3.11 -28.93
CA ASP A 139 -8.84 -4.25 -28.02
C ASP A 139 -7.58 -5.13 -28.17
N MET A 140 -7.51 -6.17 -27.35
CA MET A 140 -6.40 -7.12 -27.36
C MET A 140 -6.29 -7.93 -28.67
N GLN A 141 -7.35 -7.97 -29.48
CA GLN A 141 -7.38 -8.59 -30.80
C GLN A 141 -7.11 -7.58 -31.94
N HIS A 142 -6.64 -6.36 -31.62
CA HIS A 142 -6.32 -5.28 -32.58
C HIS A 142 -7.55 -4.67 -33.28
N ARG A 143 -8.77 -4.86 -32.76
CA ARG A 143 -9.96 -4.21 -33.31
C ARG A 143 -10.05 -2.77 -32.77
N PRO A 144 -10.14 -1.75 -33.63
CA PRO A 144 -10.16 -0.35 -33.19
C PRO A 144 -11.51 0.02 -32.58
N TYR A 145 -11.48 0.93 -31.60
CA TYR A 145 -12.65 1.73 -31.25
C TYR A 145 -12.87 2.77 -32.35
N SER A 146 -14.01 2.70 -33.04
CA SER A 146 -14.20 3.33 -34.35
C SER A 146 -14.83 4.73 -34.31
N LYS A 147 -14.96 5.33 -33.12
CA LYS A 147 -15.58 6.64 -32.94
C LYS A 147 -14.61 7.57 -32.25
N ASP A 148 -14.71 8.86 -32.57
CA ASP A 148 -14.12 9.89 -31.73
C ASP A 148 -14.85 9.93 -30.38
N ILE A 149 -14.19 10.49 -29.36
CA ILE A 149 -14.81 10.80 -28.07
C ILE A 149 -14.40 12.22 -27.71
N THR A 150 -15.39 13.09 -27.50
CA THR A 150 -15.21 14.45 -26.99
C THR A 150 -15.98 14.61 -25.70
N LEU A 151 -15.29 14.96 -24.62
CA LEU A 151 -15.88 15.33 -23.34
C LEU A 151 -15.46 16.75 -22.98
N LYS A 152 -16.44 17.61 -22.71
CA LYS A 152 -16.24 18.97 -22.20
C LYS A 152 -16.77 19.11 -20.78
N PHE A 153 -16.09 19.90 -19.96
CA PHE A 153 -16.52 20.25 -18.59
C PHE A 153 -15.82 21.54 -18.11
N THR A 154 -16.38 22.19 -17.10
CA THR A 154 -15.74 23.34 -16.42
C THR A 154 -15.17 22.91 -15.08
N ALA A 155 -13.90 23.25 -14.84
CA ALA A 155 -13.25 23.03 -13.55
C ALA A 155 -13.80 24.00 -12.49
N THR A 156 -14.27 23.45 -11.37
CA THR A 156 -14.82 24.19 -10.23
C THR A 156 -14.20 23.68 -8.95
N SER A 157 -13.75 24.58 -8.09
CA SER A 157 -13.36 24.22 -6.72
C SER A 157 -14.62 23.78 -5.97
N GLY A 158 -14.58 22.60 -5.34
CA GLY A 158 -15.72 22.07 -4.57
C GLY A 158 -16.10 22.95 -3.37
N ILE A 159 -15.21 23.89 -3.01
CA ILE A 159 -15.32 24.80 -1.88
C ILE A 159 -14.74 26.18 -2.28
N SER A 160 -15.33 27.26 -1.79
CA SER A 160 -14.82 28.64 -1.84
C SER A 160 -14.84 29.29 -0.45
N GLY A 161 -13.92 30.22 -0.18
CA GLY A 161 -13.98 31.09 1.01
C GLY A 161 -13.41 30.54 2.32
N GLY A 162 -12.28 29.84 2.29
CA GLY A 162 -11.38 29.65 3.44
C GLY A 162 -9.97 30.12 3.04
N ASP A 163 -9.22 30.77 3.93
CA ASP A 163 -7.87 31.22 3.60
C ASP A 163 -6.98 30.00 3.22
N SER A 164 -6.08 30.26 2.27
CA SER A 164 -5.22 29.31 1.52
C SER A 164 -4.16 28.56 2.37
N GLU A 165 -4.38 28.35 3.66
CA GLU A 165 -3.44 27.57 4.47
C GLU A 165 -3.73 26.08 4.37
N THR A 166 -2.76 25.35 3.83
CA THR A 166 -2.79 23.90 3.66
C THR A 166 -2.44 23.23 4.99
N VAL A 167 -3.31 22.33 5.46
CA VAL A 167 -3.10 21.53 6.67
C VAL A 167 -2.10 20.40 6.40
N PHE A 168 -2.21 19.79 5.23
CA PHE A 168 -1.29 18.82 4.65
C PHE A 168 -0.50 19.47 3.51
N ASP A 169 0.80 19.21 3.48
CA ASP A 169 1.70 19.71 2.44
C ASP A 169 1.44 19.07 1.06
N ALA A 170 0.80 17.90 1.03
CA ALA A 170 0.34 17.23 -0.18
C ALA A 170 -0.86 16.33 0.09
N VAL A 171 -1.75 16.24 -0.89
CA VAL A 171 -2.90 15.33 -0.91
C VAL A 171 -2.75 14.32 -2.05
N VAL A 172 -2.99 13.05 -1.73
CA VAL A 172 -2.97 11.94 -2.67
C VAL A 172 -4.35 11.32 -2.79
N ASP A 173 -4.95 11.36 -3.97
CA ASP A 173 -6.21 10.67 -4.27
C ASP A 173 -6.02 9.84 -5.53
N ALA A 174 -6.21 8.52 -5.44
CA ALA A 174 -6.13 7.61 -6.59
C ALA A 174 -7.10 8.00 -7.72
N ASN A 175 -8.10 8.83 -7.40
CA ASN A 175 -9.07 9.38 -8.34
C ASN A 175 -8.80 10.81 -8.83
N GLY A 176 -7.64 11.36 -8.49
CA GLY A 176 -7.11 12.62 -9.01
C GLY A 176 -7.65 13.89 -8.34
N ARG A 177 -8.52 13.79 -7.33
CA ARG A 177 -9.08 14.95 -6.59
C ARG A 177 -8.08 15.59 -5.59
N GLY A 178 -6.79 15.33 -5.78
CA GLY A 178 -5.73 15.84 -4.94
C GLY A 178 -4.49 16.11 -5.77
N ASP A 179 -3.46 16.69 -5.15
CA ASP A 179 -2.23 17.11 -5.81
C ASP A 179 -1.53 15.98 -6.60
N TYR A 180 -1.69 14.73 -6.13
CA TYR A 180 -1.11 13.55 -6.75
C TYR A 180 -2.09 12.37 -6.81
N THR A 181 -1.90 11.50 -7.79
CA THR A 181 -2.64 10.24 -7.92
C THR A 181 -1.91 9.03 -7.35
N THR A 182 -0.63 9.18 -7.01
CA THR A 182 0.21 8.12 -6.45
C THR A 182 0.98 8.61 -5.23
N VAL A 183 1.22 7.70 -4.28
CA VAL A 183 1.95 7.99 -3.05
C VAL A 183 3.42 8.29 -3.37
N GLN A 184 4.02 7.56 -4.32
CA GLN A 184 5.39 7.80 -4.74
C GLN A 184 5.60 9.20 -5.34
N ALA A 185 4.62 9.73 -6.10
CA ALA A 185 4.73 11.07 -6.68
C ALA A 185 4.79 12.17 -5.60
N ALA A 186 3.95 12.08 -4.58
CA ALA A 186 3.97 13.02 -3.45
C ALA A 186 5.31 12.97 -2.69
N ILE A 187 5.83 11.77 -2.41
CA ILE A 187 7.15 11.60 -1.77
C ILE A 187 8.29 12.17 -2.63
N ASN A 188 8.22 11.98 -3.94
CA ASN A 188 9.21 12.53 -4.87
C ASN A 188 9.22 14.05 -4.85
N ALA A 189 8.04 14.67 -4.75
CA ALA A 189 7.87 16.12 -4.73
C ALA A 189 8.28 16.79 -3.40
N ALA A 190 8.16 16.08 -2.27
CA ALA A 190 8.56 16.61 -0.96
C ALA A 190 10.00 17.19 -0.96
N PRO A 191 10.34 18.22 -0.18
CA PRO A 191 11.73 18.69 -0.09
C PRO A 191 12.70 17.60 0.41
N ALA A 192 13.96 17.67 -0.02
CA ALA A 192 15.01 16.80 0.53
C ALA A 192 15.57 17.38 1.84
N ASN A 193 16.11 16.52 2.70
CA ASN A 193 16.77 16.85 3.96
C ASN A 193 15.89 17.66 4.92
N LEU A 194 14.60 17.29 4.99
CA LEU A 194 13.66 17.85 5.94
C LEU A 194 14.18 17.76 7.37
N THR A 195 13.82 18.75 8.18
CA THR A 195 14.15 18.81 9.62
C THR A 195 12.89 18.83 10.49
N SER A 196 11.72 18.79 9.85
CA SER A 196 10.38 18.80 10.45
C SER A 196 9.45 17.96 9.57
N PRO A 197 8.33 17.47 10.13
CA PRO A 197 7.35 16.69 9.39
C PRO A 197 6.92 17.35 8.07
N TYR A 198 6.82 16.54 7.02
CA TYR A 198 6.11 16.86 5.77
C TYR A 198 4.90 15.93 5.69
N LEU A 199 3.72 16.50 5.79
CA LEU A 199 2.46 15.78 5.98
C LEU A 199 1.81 15.48 4.63
N ILE A 200 1.63 14.20 4.33
CA ILE A 200 0.97 13.73 3.10
C ILE A 200 -0.33 13.03 3.49
N PHE A 201 -1.46 13.62 3.12
CA PHE A 201 -2.78 12.99 3.27
C PHE A 201 -3.03 12.03 2.11
N ILE A 202 -3.55 10.84 2.41
CA ILE A 202 -3.88 9.82 1.41
C ILE A 202 -5.37 9.48 1.55
N ALA A 203 -6.16 9.91 0.57
CA ALA A 203 -7.60 9.65 0.52
C ALA A 203 -7.90 8.15 0.36
N ALA A 204 -9.12 7.73 0.69
CA ALA A 204 -9.58 6.37 0.45
C ALA A 204 -9.37 5.96 -1.03
N GLY A 205 -8.72 4.82 -1.23
CA GLY A 205 -8.35 4.34 -2.55
C GLY A 205 -7.42 3.13 -2.51
N THR A 206 -7.34 2.45 -3.65
CA THR A 206 -6.38 1.37 -3.88
C THR A 206 -5.24 1.89 -4.75
N TYR A 207 -4.05 1.91 -4.20
CA TYR A 207 -2.81 2.38 -4.79
C TYR A 207 -1.97 1.17 -5.19
N ASN A 208 -2.05 0.77 -6.46
CA ASN A 208 -1.32 -0.39 -7.00
C ASN A 208 0.12 0.00 -7.37
N GLU A 209 0.96 0.24 -6.36
CA GLU A 209 2.33 0.71 -6.53
C GLU A 209 3.26 0.14 -5.44
N CYS A 210 4.55 0.03 -5.76
CA CYS A 210 5.60 -0.05 -4.75
C CYS A 210 6.12 1.36 -4.43
N VAL A 211 6.26 1.67 -3.13
CA VAL A 211 6.69 2.97 -2.61
C VAL A 211 8.09 2.88 -2.05
N TYR A 212 8.92 3.88 -2.33
CA TYR A 212 10.27 4.05 -1.83
C TYR A 212 10.45 5.42 -1.19
N ILE A 213 10.80 5.43 0.10
CA ILE A 213 11.20 6.63 0.84
C ILE A 213 12.73 6.63 0.97
N PRO A 214 13.45 7.42 0.16
CA PRO A 214 14.91 7.43 0.17
C PRO A 214 15.46 8.14 1.41
N LYS A 215 16.71 7.81 1.79
CA LYS A 215 17.43 8.42 2.93
C LYS A 215 17.43 9.96 2.93
N THR A 216 17.35 10.57 1.76
CA THR A 216 17.31 12.02 1.58
C THR A 216 15.97 12.67 1.94
N LYS A 217 14.95 11.88 2.34
CA LYS A 217 13.61 12.36 2.68
C LYS A 217 13.23 11.90 4.11
N PRO A 218 13.95 12.35 5.16
CA PRO A 218 13.51 12.12 6.54
C PRO A 218 12.19 12.86 6.82
N PHE A 219 11.54 12.58 7.95
CA PHE A 219 10.34 13.31 8.41
C PHE A 219 9.11 13.23 7.47
N ILE A 220 9.02 12.22 6.61
CA ILE A 220 7.80 11.98 5.84
C ILE A 220 6.74 11.37 6.76
N HIS A 221 5.57 12.03 6.83
CA HIS A 221 4.39 11.52 7.52
C HIS A 221 3.34 11.14 6.46
N LEU A 222 3.00 9.86 6.36
CA LEU A 222 1.92 9.37 5.49
C LEU A 222 0.68 9.11 6.34
N ILE A 223 -0.37 9.89 6.11
CA ILE A 223 -1.61 9.82 6.88
C ILE A 223 -2.76 9.40 5.96
N GLY A 224 -3.23 8.17 6.12
CA GLY A 224 -4.40 7.68 5.42
C GLY A 224 -5.71 8.20 6.00
N GLU A 225 -6.72 8.29 5.16
CA GLU A 225 -8.10 8.58 5.57
C GLU A 225 -8.66 7.52 6.54
N ASN A 226 -8.40 6.24 6.24
CA ASN A 226 -8.87 5.08 6.99
C ASN A 226 -8.08 3.83 6.55
N PRO A 227 -7.56 2.99 7.47
CA PRO A 227 -6.74 1.83 7.10
C PRO A 227 -7.47 0.77 6.28
N ASP A 228 -8.80 0.62 6.42
CA ASP A 228 -9.59 -0.33 5.62
C ASP A 228 -9.80 0.13 4.18
N ARG A 229 -9.72 1.45 3.93
CA ARG A 229 -9.99 2.06 2.64
C ARG A 229 -8.76 2.56 1.91
N VAL A 230 -7.65 2.80 2.61
CA VAL A 230 -6.37 3.22 2.02
C VAL A 230 -5.45 2.00 1.89
N LYS A 231 -5.33 1.47 0.67
CA LYS A 231 -4.56 0.24 0.39
C LYS A 231 -3.40 0.54 -0.54
N ILE A 232 -2.18 0.53 -0.03
CA ILE A 232 -0.95 0.54 -0.83
C ILE A 232 -0.58 -0.93 -1.06
N GLN A 233 -0.63 -1.38 -2.31
CA GLN A 233 -0.55 -2.81 -2.60
C GLN A 233 0.21 -3.13 -3.89
N PHE A 234 0.91 -4.26 -3.89
CA PHE A 234 1.53 -4.82 -5.09
C PHE A 234 1.78 -6.32 -4.89
N ALA A 235 1.86 -7.10 -5.98
CA ALA A 235 2.22 -8.52 -5.93
C ALA A 235 3.70 -8.71 -6.30
N LEU A 236 4.55 -8.99 -5.32
CA LEU A 236 5.96 -9.31 -5.56
C LEU A 236 6.54 -10.24 -4.48
N ASN A 237 7.57 -10.99 -4.84
CA ASN A 237 8.41 -11.73 -3.89
C ASN A 237 9.89 -11.48 -4.19
N ARG A 238 10.77 -11.99 -3.33
CA ARG A 238 12.23 -11.89 -3.51
C ARG A 238 12.93 -13.23 -3.64
N VAL A 239 12.21 -14.26 -4.09
CA VAL A 239 12.78 -15.60 -4.30
C VAL A 239 13.79 -15.55 -5.45
N GLU A 240 15.03 -15.94 -5.20
CA GLU A 240 16.10 -15.93 -6.21
C GLU A 240 16.14 -17.21 -7.07
N GLU A 241 15.41 -18.24 -6.68
CA GLU A 241 15.40 -19.55 -7.36
C GLU A 241 14.61 -19.52 -8.67
N GLN A 242 15.32 -19.48 -9.80
CA GLN A 242 14.72 -19.40 -11.14
C GLN A 242 13.95 -20.66 -11.56
N THR A 243 14.24 -21.79 -10.94
CA THR A 243 13.64 -23.09 -11.26
C THR A 243 12.23 -23.26 -10.68
N ASN A 244 11.80 -22.38 -9.78
CA ASN A 244 10.48 -22.46 -9.16
C ASN A 244 9.42 -21.76 -10.02
N SER A 245 8.60 -22.54 -10.74
CA SER A 245 7.56 -22.00 -11.63
C SER A 245 6.46 -21.21 -10.91
N ASP A 246 6.27 -21.40 -9.61
CA ASP A 246 5.18 -20.78 -8.85
C ASP A 246 5.56 -19.40 -8.30
N THR A 247 6.83 -19.27 -7.85
CA THR A 247 7.35 -18.04 -7.22
C THR A 247 8.11 -17.16 -8.21
N TRP A 248 8.91 -17.73 -9.11
CA TRP A 248 9.77 -16.99 -10.05
C TRP A 248 9.02 -15.94 -10.90
N PRO A 249 7.78 -16.17 -11.37
CA PRO A 249 7.02 -15.17 -12.13
C PRO A 249 6.78 -13.84 -11.38
N TYR A 250 6.82 -13.85 -10.05
CA TYR A 250 6.60 -12.67 -9.21
C TYR A 250 7.87 -12.16 -8.52
N SER A 251 9.00 -12.81 -8.77
CA SER A 251 10.27 -12.42 -8.15
C SER A 251 10.77 -11.08 -8.71
N ILE A 252 11.21 -10.19 -7.83
CA ILE A 252 11.92 -8.96 -8.22
C ILE A 252 13.25 -9.27 -8.95
N HIS A 253 13.78 -10.48 -8.82
CA HIS A 253 14.98 -10.93 -9.55
C HIS A 253 14.68 -11.40 -10.98
N ASN A 254 13.43 -11.71 -11.31
CA ASN A 254 12.99 -12.06 -12.65
C ASN A 254 12.72 -10.78 -13.47
N PRO A 255 13.50 -10.49 -14.53
CA PRO A 255 13.30 -9.29 -15.35
C PRO A 255 11.91 -9.18 -16.01
N ASN A 256 11.17 -10.28 -16.10
CA ASN A 256 9.84 -10.35 -16.69
C ASN A 256 8.70 -10.34 -15.66
N SER A 257 8.99 -10.19 -14.36
CA SER A 257 7.94 -10.13 -13.34
C SER A 257 7.14 -8.81 -13.42
N PRO A 258 5.89 -8.77 -12.92
CA PRO A 258 5.09 -7.55 -12.93
C PRO A 258 5.82 -6.35 -12.29
N ALA A 259 6.54 -6.57 -11.20
CA ALA A 259 7.32 -5.52 -10.54
C ALA A 259 8.44 -4.96 -11.43
N ARG A 260 9.15 -5.84 -12.15
CA ARG A 260 10.24 -5.43 -13.03
C ARG A 260 9.74 -4.76 -14.31
N LEU A 261 8.62 -5.21 -14.86
CA LEU A 261 7.94 -4.55 -15.97
C LEU A 261 7.36 -3.19 -15.59
N ALA A 262 6.95 -3.01 -14.32
CA ALA A 262 6.54 -1.72 -13.77
C ALA A 262 7.72 -0.75 -13.48
N GLY A 263 8.97 -1.18 -13.72
CA GLY A 263 10.16 -0.34 -13.59
C GLY A 263 10.85 -0.37 -12.22
N TYR A 264 10.41 -1.22 -11.28
CA TYR A 264 11.05 -1.33 -9.97
C TYR A 264 12.41 -2.02 -10.03
N THR A 265 13.31 -1.59 -9.16
CA THR A 265 14.66 -2.16 -9.05
C THR A 265 14.68 -3.38 -8.12
N THR A 266 15.74 -4.20 -8.18
CA THR A 266 15.94 -5.31 -7.24
C THR A 266 16.06 -4.87 -5.79
N ASP A 267 16.42 -3.60 -5.54
CA ASP A 267 16.47 -3.04 -4.20
C ASP A 267 15.07 -2.79 -3.63
N GLN A 268 14.06 -2.54 -4.48
CA GLN A 268 12.65 -2.38 -4.13
C GLN A 268 11.95 -3.74 -4.04
N ASN A 269 12.45 -4.59 -3.15
CA ASN A 269 12.03 -5.98 -2.97
C ASN A 269 10.86 -6.16 -1.99
N CYS A 270 10.04 -5.13 -1.82
CA CYS A 270 8.86 -5.08 -0.94
C CYS A 270 7.86 -4.07 -1.50
N VAL A 271 6.64 -4.02 -0.93
CA VAL A 271 5.64 -3.02 -1.33
C VAL A 271 6.05 -1.62 -0.87
N VAL A 272 6.48 -1.46 0.38
CA VAL A 272 6.98 -0.19 0.90
C VAL A 272 8.40 -0.34 1.44
N LEU A 273 9.35 0.35 0.83
CA LEU A 273 10.75 0.41 1.23
C LEU A 273 11.06 1.76 1.90
N ILE A 274 11.41 1.73 3.18
CA ILE A 274 11.79 2.91 3.96
C ILE A 274 13.30 2.88 4.21
N LYS A 275 14.01 3.83 3.60
CA LYS A 275 15.44 4.10 3.84
C LYS A 275 15.70 5.45 4.53
N ALA A 276 14.67 6.10 5.07
CA ALA A 276 14.79 7.37 5.80
C ALA A 276 14.57 7.20 7.31
N THR A 277 15.01 8.18 8.10
CA THR A 277 14.68 8.30 9.53
C THR A 277 13.42 9.13 9.74
N ASP A 278 12.82 9.04 10.92
CA ASP A 278 11.69 9.89 11.34
C ASP A 278 10.46 9.74 10.45
N VAL A 279 10.18 8.53 9.97
CA VAL A 279 9.00 8.26 9.15
C VAL A 279 7.84 7.88 10.05
N TYR A 280 6.68 8.47 9.81
CA TYR A 280 5.44 8.15 10.50
C TYR A 280 4.37 7.70 9.51
N LEU A 281 3.70 6.59 9.81
CA LEU A 281 2.57 6.09 9.04
C LEU A 281 1.34 5.99 9.95
N GLU A 282 0.19 6.44 9.46
CA GLU A 282 -1.07 6.31 10.19
C GLU A 282 -2.21 5.94 9.24
N ASN A 283 -3.13 5.07 9.67
CA ASN A 283 -4.38 4.77 8.96
C ASN A 283 -4.19 4.23 7.52
N ILE A 284 -3.15 3.41 7.29
CA ILE A 284 -2.83 2.85 5.96
C ILE A 284 -2.70 1.34 6.05
N SER A 285 -3.19 0.63 5.03
CA SER A 285 -2.86 -0.77 4.77
C SER A 285 -1.74 -0.90 3.74
N ILE A 286 -0.67 -1.63 4.09
CA ILE A 286 0.43 -2.03 3.21
C ILE A 286 0.29 -3.53 2.95
N ILE A 287 -0.04 -3.90 1.72
CA ILE A 287 -0.47 -5.25 1.36
C ILE A 287 0.41 -5.81 0.26
N ASN A 288 1.20 -6.83 0.56
CA ASN A 288 1.83 -7.64 -0.47
C ASN A 288 0.84 -8.73 -0.94
N LEU A 289 0.23 -8.47 -2.10
CA LEU A 289 -0.79 -9.34 -2.70
C LEU A 289 -0.27 -10.73 -3.04
N TYR A 290 1.05 -10.92 -3.14
CA TYR A 290 1.61 -12.24 -3.37
C TYR A 290 1.32 -13.19 -2.20
N GLY A 291 1.54 -12.73 -0.96
CA GLY A 291 1.30 -13.51 0.25
C GLY A 291 -0.12 -13.39 0.79
N ALA A 292 -0.78 -12.25 0.58
CA ALA A 292 -2.13 -12.01 1.10
C ALA A 292 -3.14 -13.09 0.64
N LEU A 293 -3.95 -13.58 1.57
CA LEU A 293 -4.95 -14.62 1.28
C LEU A 293 -6.08 -14.07 0.42
N LYS A 294 -6.44 -14.79 -0.66
CA LYS A 294 -7.56 -14.46 -1.55
C LYS A 294 -8.90 -14.33 -0.82
N SER A 295 -9.10 -15.06 0.28
CA SER A 295 -10.32 -15.01 1.10
C SER A 295 -10.48 -13.70 1.86
N ARG A 296 -9.39 -12.93 2.04
CA ARG A 296 -9.35 -11.72 2.88
C ARG A 296 -9.09 -10.45 2.08
N TYR A 297 -8.35 -10.55 0.97
CA TYR A 297 -7.94 -9.39 0.18
C TYR A 297 -8.20 -9.63 -1.31
N ASP A 298 -8.87 -8.68 -1.95
CA ASP A 298 -9.04 -8.67 -3.39
C ASP A 298 -7.67 -8.58 -4.09
N GLY A 299 -7.47 -9.41 -5.13
CA GLY A 299 -6.18 -9.59 -5.79
C GLY A 299 -5.15 -10.43 -5.04
N GLY A 300 -5.44 -10.90 -3.82
CA GLY A 300 -4.55 -11.76 -3.03
C GLY A 300 -4.31 -13.12 -3.69
N LEU A 301 -3.05 -13.58 -3.74
CA LEU A 301 -2.64 -14.82 -4.38
C LEU A 301 -2.46 -15.99 -3.39
N GLY A 302 -2.30 -15.71 -2.09
CA GLY A 302 -2.11 -16.72 -1.04
C GLY A 302 -0.89 -17.63 -1.26
N LYS A 303 0.18 -17.11 -1.87
CA LYS A 303 1.37 -17.90 -2.22
C LYS A 303 2.43 -17.85 -1.11
N GLY A 304 3.12 -18.98 -0.94
CA GLY A 304 4.28 -19.10 -0.06
C GLY A 304 5.57 -18.53 -0.68
N GLY A 305 6.56 -18.26 0.18
CA GLY A 305 7.85 -17.65 -0.16
C GLY A 305 7.98 -16.21 0.35
N GLN A 306 9.21 -15.71 0.48
CA GLN A 306 9.49 -14.39 1.06
C GLN A 306 8.86 -13.26 0.25
N ALA A 307 7.96 -12.50 0.87
CA ALA A 307 7.19 -11.45 0.22
C ALA A 307 6.92 -10.32 1.20
N GLU A 308 7.89 -9.44 1.41
CA GLU A 308 7.78 -8.32 2.33
C GLU A 308 6.68 -7.33 1.89
N ALA A 309 5.79 -6.97 2.81
CA ALA A 309 4.94 -5.79 2.67
C ALA A 309 5.75 -4.53 2.99
N LEU A 310 6.49 -4.55 4.11
CA LEU A 310 7.29 -3.43 4.59
C LEU A 310 8.75 -3.83 4.79
N CYS A 311 9.67 -3.03 4.29
CA CYS A 311 11.09 -3.06 4.67
C CYS A 311 11.48 -1.71 5.28
N SER A 312 11.94 -1.71 6.53
CA SER A 312 12.38 -0.50 7.24
C SER A 312 13.85 -0.58 7.64
N HIS A 313 14.66 0.40 7.23
CA HIS A 313 16.12 0.34 7.40
C HIS A 313 16.73 1.18 8.54
N TYR A 314 16.12 2.30 8.87
CA TYR A 314 16.74 3.34 9.70
C TYR A 314 15.95 3.61 10.96
N ASP A 315 16.57 4.36 11.87
CA ASP A 315 16.01 4.71 13.17
C ASP A 315 14.73 5.54 13.06
N ARG A 316 13.87 5.40 14.07
CA ARG A 316 12.69 6.23 14.29
C ARG A 316 11.56 6.05 13.27
N LEU A 317 11.14 4.80 13.06
CA LEU A 317 9.87 4.49 12.37
C LEU A 317 8.72 4.47 13.39
N ALA A 318 7.63 5.19 13.12
CA ALA A 318 6.40 5.10 13.91
C ALA A 318 5.22 4.66 13.05
N MET A 319 4.33 3.83 13.60
CA MET A 319 3.09 3.40 12.95
C MET A 319 1.91 3.40 13.92
N ASN A 320 0.77 3.97 13.53
CA ASN A 320 -0.47 3.92 14.30
C ASN A 320 -1.64 3.45 13.42
N ASN A 321 -2.43 2.50 13.89
CA ASN A 321 -3.62 2.02 13.18
C ASN A 321 -3.32 1.62 11.72
N CYS A 322 -2.20 0.92 11.50
CA CYS A 322 -1.78 0.43 10.19
C CYS A 322 -2.09 -1.05 10.04
N LYS A 323 -2.20 -1.53 8.80
CA LYS A 323 -2.23 -2.97 8.50
C LYS A 323 -1.02 -3.37 7.66
N LEU A 324 -0.27 -4.36 8.09
CA LEU A 324 0.80 -4.99 7.31
C LEU A 324 0.37 -6.40 6.94
N VAL A 325 0.29 -6.70 5.64
CA VAL A 325 -0.32 -7.93 5.16
C VAL A 325 0.57 -8.62 4.15
N SER A 326 0.94 -9.87 4.44
CA SER A 326 1.57 -10.79 3.49
C SER A 326 1.46 -12.23 4.01
N PHE A 327 2.47 -13.06 3.74
CA PHE A 327 2.60 -14.44 4.18
C PHE A 327 3.93 -14.65 4.90
N GLN A 328 5.02 -14.92 4.17
CA GLN A 328 6.35 -15.03 4.76
C GLN A 328 7.06 -13.68 4.71
N ASP A 329 7.73 -13.32 5.81
CA ASP A 329 8.54 -12.12 5.93
C ASP A 329 7.74 -10.80 5.78
N THR A 330 6.49 -10.70 6.26
CA THR A 330 5.62 -9.50 6.09
C THR A 330 6.33 -8.17 6.37
N TRP A 331 7.09 -8.09 7.46
CA TRP A 331 7.87 -6.91 7.84
C TRP A 331 9.33 -7.27 8.12
N TRP A 332 10.21 -6.68 7.31
CA TRP A 332 11.65 -6.74 7.52
C TRP A 332 12.17 -5.46 8.21
N THR A 333 12.61 -5.57 9.46
CA THR A 333 13.39 -4.52 10.14
C THR A 333 14.87 -4.67 9.82
N ARG A 334 15.25 -4.11 8.68
CA ARG A 334 16.54 -4.34 8.04
C ARG A 334 17.62 -3.43 8.60
N PHE A 335 18.44 -3.94 9.50
CA PHE A 335 19.57 -3.17 10.03
C PHE A 335 20.58 -2.71 8.98
N GLN A 336 21.17 -1.54 9.21
CA GLN A 336 22.32 -1.06 8.46
C GLN A 336 23.61 -1.23 9.27
N LYS A 337 24.65 -1.76 8.60
CA LYS A 337 26.04 -1.56 9.04
C LYS A 337 26.61 -0.32 8.36
N VAL A 338 27.01 0.67 9.14
CA VAL A 338 27.75 1.85 8.65
C VAL A 338 29.18 1.73 9.16
N ASN A 339 30.16 1.68 8.24
CA ASN A 339 31.58 1.52 8.57
C ASN A 339 31.87 0.36 9.54
N GLY A 340 31.17 -0.77 9.36
CA GLY A 340 31.32 -1.95 10.21
C GLY A 340 30.57 -1.91 11.55
N THR A 341 29.94 -0.79 11.91
CA THR A 341 29.19 -0.63 13.16
C THR A 341 27.68 -0.71 12.92
N TYR A 342 26.96 -1.38 13.81
CA TYR A 342 25.50 -1.40 13.80
C TYR A 342 24.96 -0.03 14.25
N GLY A 343 24.08 0.57 13.45
CA GLY A 343 23.33 1.75 13.89
C GLY A 343 22.11 1.35 14.72
N ILE A 344 21.68 2.23 15.62
CA ILE A 344 20.41 2.07 16.34
C ILE A 344 19.28 2.08 15.33
N CYS A 345 18.34 1.15 15.45
CA CYS A 345 17.13 1.07 14.65
C CYS A 345 15.94 0.85 15.59
N ARG A 346 15.19 1.91 15.90
CA ARG A 346 13.97 1.82 16.69
C ARG A 346 12.73 1.91 15.84
N ALA A 347 11.70 1.15 16.22
CA ALA A 347 10.37 1.30 15.68
C ALA A 347 9.32 1.24 16.80
N TYR A 348 8.32 2.12 16.74
CA TYR A 348 7.19 2.13 17.65
C TYR A 348 5.88 1.94 16.87
N VAL A 349 5.12 0.92 17.22
CA VAL A 349 3.89 0.54 16.54
C VAL A 349 2.77 0.42 17.55
N GLN A 350 1.60 0.99 17.25
CA GLN A 350 0.44 0.85 18.11
C GLN A 350 -0.86 0.64 17.32
N ASN A 351 -1.84 -0.02 17.95
CA ASN A 351 -3.21 -0.18 17.43
C ASN A 351 -3.25 -0.82 16.04
N SER A 352 -2.25 -1.62 15.68
CA SER A 352 -2.04 -2.06 14.30
C SER A 352 -2.38 -3.53 14.12
N TRP A 353 -2.53 -3.92 12.86
CA TRP A 353 -2.76 -5.30 12.43
C TRP A 353 -1.55 -5.80 11.65
N ILE A 354 -0.93 -6.90 12.09
CA ILE A 354 0.22 -7.49 11.41
C ILE A 354 -0.10 -8.93 11.09
N GLU A 355 -0.18 -9.23 9.79
CA GLU A 355 -0.67 -10.49 9.25
C GLU A 355 0.42 -11.25 8.49
N GLY A 356 0.55 -12.54 8.76
CA GLY A 356 1.49 -13.41 8.07
C GLY A 356 1.46 -14.86 8.55
N SER A 357 2.41 -15.66 8.08
CA SER A 357 2.59 -17.06 8.43
C SER A 357 3.98 -17.31 8.96
N THR A 358 5.01 -17.22 8.14
CA THR A 358 6.38 -17.62 8.52
C THR A 358 7.26 -16.40 8.71
N ASP A 359 7.90 -16.29 9.88
CA ASP A 359 8.91 -15.28 10.18
C ASP A 359 8.42 -13.85 9.89
N TYR A 360 7.13 -13.59 10.07
CA TYR A 360 6.53 -12.43 9.41
C TYR A 360 6.96 -11.08 10.02
N ILE A 361 7.58 -11.06 11.21
CA ILE A 361 8.46 -9.97 11.63
C ILE A 361 9.88 -10.51 11.79
N TRP A 362 10.82 -9.99 11.01
CA TRP A 362 12.20 -10.49 11.04
C TRP A 362 13.23 -9.39 10.81
N GLY A 363 14.47 -9.67 11.22
CA GLY A 363 15.55 -8.68 11.21
C GLY A 363 16.00 -8.29 12.61
N SER A 364 16.31 -7.00 12.83
CA SER A 364 16.86 -6.53 14.10
C SER A 364 16.38 -5.11 14.43
N GLY A 365 16.79 -4.60 15.59
CA GLY A 365 16.38 -3.30 16.13
C GLY A 365 15.62 -3.41 17.44
N ASP A 366 15.43 -2.26 18.09
CA ASP A 366 14.61 -2.11 19.29
C ASP A 366 13.18 -1.72 18.86
N VAL A 367 12.33 -2.73 18.71
CA VAL A 367 10.98 -2.60 18.15
C VAL A 367 9.97 -2.84 19.27
N LEU A 368 9.15 -1.82 19.55
CA LEU A 368 8.04 -1.92 20.50
C LEU A 368 6.71 -1.87 19.75
N ILE A 369 5.91 -2.93 19.91
CA ILE A 369 4.58 -3.05 19.34
C ILE A 369 3.58 -3.15 20.50
N GLU A 370 2.74 -2.13 20.67
CA GLU A 370 1.73 -2.04 21.73
C GLU A 370 0.30 -2.20 21.17
N ASN A 371 -0.62 -2.78 21.95
CA ASN A 371 -2.07 -2.79 21.65
C ASN A 371 -2.42 -3.24 20.23
N SER A 372 -1.69 -4.20 19.68
CA SER A 372 -1.80 -4.59 18.27
C SER A 372 -2.23 -6.05 18.14
N THR A 373 -2.76 -6.40 16.96
CA THR A 373 -3.17 -7.77 16.64
C THR A 373 -2.19 -8.40 15.67
N PHE A 374 -1.75 -9.60 16.03
CA PHE A 374 -0.98 -10.51 15.21
C PHE A 374 -1.89 -11.58 14.63
N TYR A 375 -2.03 -11.62 13.31
CA TYR A 375 -2.96 -12.51 12.65
C TYR A 375 -2.24 -13.58 11.82
N ASN A 376 -2.36 -14.83 12.24
CA ASN A 376 -1.68 -15.97 11.65
C ASN A 376 -2.50 -16.53 10.47
N THR A 377 -1.89 -16.66 9.30
CA THR A 377 -2.58 -17.10 8.07
C THR A 377 -2.16 -18.48 7.57
N GLY A 378 -1.18 -19.12 8.22
CA GLY A 378 -0.68 -20.43 7.81
C GLY A 378 -0.47 -21.40 8.97
N ASN A 379 -0.38 -22.69 8.63
CA ASN A 379 -0.10 -23.74 9.60
C ASN A 379 1.29 -23.57 10.22
N GLY A 380 1.37 -23.60 11.56
CA GLY A 380 2.64 -23.58 12.27
C GLY A 380 3.35 -22.24 12.14
N SER A 381 2.57 -21.16 12.12
CA SER A 381 3.09 -19.81 11.93
C SER A 381 4.16 -19.43 12.96
N PHE A 382 5.15 -18.63 12.53
CA PHE A 382 6.20 -18.05 13.37
C PHE A 382 6.06 -16.53 13.33
N ILE A 383 5.71 -15.92 14.46
CA ILE A 383 5.51 -14.48 14.53
C ILE A 383 6.84 -13.74 14.33
N THR A 384 7.87 -14.11 15.08
CA THR A 384 9.17 -13.46 15.00
C THR A 384 10.28 -14.37 14.48
N ALA A 385 11.17 -13.77 13.70
CA ALA A 385 12.49 -14.30 13.38
C ALA A 385 13.56 -13.29 13.77
N SER A 386 13.76 -13.15 15.08
CA SER A 386 14.68 -12.16 15.65
C SER A 386 16.12 -12.49 15.28
N ARG A 387 16.79 -11.46 14.76
CA ARG A 387 18.21 -11.42 14.44
C ARG A 387 18.85 -10.21 15.13
N SER A 388 18.39 -9.88 16.34
CA SER A 388 18.95 -8.79 17.15
C SER A 388 20.48 -8.83 17.11
N ASN A 389 21.08 -7.65 17.00
CA ASN A 389 22.53 -7.49 17.05
C ASN A 389 22.98 -7.10 18.47
N GLU A 390 24.28 -6.98 18.67
CA GLU A 390 24.88 -6.69 19.98
C GLU A 390 24.56 -5.29 20.54
N THR A 391 24.15 -4.35 19.67
CA THR A 391 23.76 -2.98 20.06
C THR A 391 22.25 -2.85 20.34
N ASP A 392 21.44 -3.85 19.98
CA ASP A 392 20.00 -3.87 20.28
C ASP A 392 19.81 -4.20 21.76
N ALA A 393 19.34 -3.23 22.54
CA ALA A 393 19.19 -3.36 23.98
C ALA A 393 18.02 -4.29 24.34
N TYR A 394 16.93 -4.20 23.58
CA TYR A 394 15.65 -4.88 23.85
C TYR A 394 15.27 -5.88 22.77
N GLY A 395 15.63 -5.63 21.50
CA GLY A 395 15.16 -6.46 20.39
C GLY A 395 13.67 -6.23 20.13
N TYR A 396 12.91 -7.31 19.92
CA TYR A 396 11.47 -7.21 19.69
C TYR A 396 10.69 -7.33 20.99
N VAL A 397 9.78 -6.38 21.22
CA VAL A 397 8.92 -6.33 22.40
C VAL A 397 7.47 -6.14 21.93
N MET A 398 6.64 -7.15 22.20
CA MET A 398 5.21 -7.15 21.90
C MET A 398 4.48 -7.04 23.23
N LYS A 399 3.69 -5.99 23.42
CA LYS A 399 3.10 -5.66 24.71
C LYS A 399 1.63 -5.32 24.59
N ASP A 400 0.81 -5.91 25.46
CA ASP A 400 -0.64 -5.71 25.47
C ASP A 400 -1.27 -6.10 24.11
N CYS A 401 -0.70 -7.11 23.44
CA CYS A 401 -1.09 -7.54 22.09
C CYS A 401 -2.05 -8.74 22.12
N THR A 402 -2.80 -8.89 21.03
CA THR A 402 -3.63 -10.07 20.77
C THR A 402 -3.01 -10.92 19.67
N ILE A 403 -3.04 -12.24 19.81
CA ILE A 403 -2.67 -13.19 18.75
C ILE A 403 -3.91 -13.97 18.34
N ASP A 404 -4.20 -13.96 17.05
CA ASP A 404 -5.36 -14.60 16.43
C ASP A 404 -4.92 -15.24 15.09
N GLY A 405 -5.83 -15.92 14.40
CA GLY A 405 -5.51 -16.50 13.10
C GLY A 405 -6.69 -17.12 12.36
N GLU A 406 -6.42 -17.55 11.13
CA GLU A 406 -7.41 -18.21 10.28
C GLU A 406 -7.98 -19.46 10.96
N ALA A 407 -9.29 -19.68 10.78
CA ALA A 407 -9.94 -20.85 11.34
C ALA A 407 -9.36 -22.15 10.77
N GLY A 408 -9.04 -23.10 11.64
CA GLY A 408 -8.58 -24.44 11.25
C GLY A 408 -7.08 -24.57 10.97
N ILE A 409 -6.28 -23.51 11.16
CA ILE A 409 -4.82 -23.63 11.10
C ILE A 409 -4.26 -24.26 12.38
N THR A 410 -3.09 -24.88 12.28
CA THR A 410 -2.40 -25.46 13.44
C THR A 410 -1.81 -24.38 14.35
N ALA A 411 -1.49 -24.79 15.58
CA ALA A 411 -0.91 -23.92 16.59
C ALA A 411 0.32 -23.14 16.11
N PHE A 412 0.43 -21.88 16.54
CA PHE A 412 1.52 -20.98 16.17
C PHE A 412 2.69 -21.03 17.17
N SER A 413 3.79 -20.36 16.84
CA SER A 413 4.95 -20.12 17.69
C SER A 413 5.22 -18.61 17.80
N PHE A 414 5.55 -18.12 19.00
CA PHE A 414 6.01 -16.75 19.21
C PHE A 414 7.21 -16.37 18.33
N GLY A 415 7.99 -17.38 17.94
CA GLY A 415 9.00 -17.23 16.92
C GLY A 415 10.17 -18.16 17.10
N ARG A 416 11.23 -17.83 16.36
CA ARG A 416 12.51 -18.52 16.35
C ARG A 416 13.65 -17.54 16.16
N GLN A 417 14.84 -17.95 16.58
CA GLN A 417 16.04 -17.13 16.52
C GLN A 417 16.81 -17.35 15.22
N GLN A 418 17.38 -16.25 14.70
CA GLN A 418 18.26 -16.23 13.54
C GLN A 418 19.70 -15.81 13.90
N SER A 419 19.97 -15.50 15.17
CA SER A 419 21.30 -15.19 15.71
C SER A 419 21.40 -15.57 17.19
N THR A 420 22.62 -15.65 17.71
CA THR A 420 22.87 -15.84 19.16
C THR A 420 22.53 -14.62 20.00
N SER A 421 22.46 -13.44 19.39
CA SER A 421 22.12 -12.18 20.05
C SER A 421 20.62 -11.88 20.03
N ALA A 422 19.82 -12.75 19.41
CA ALA A 422 18.38 -12.60 19.23
C ALA A 422 17.67 -12.36 20.57
N LYS A 423 16.80 -11.33 20.58
CA LYS A 423 15.91 -11.03 21.69
C LYS A 423 14.48 -10.86 21.19
N ALA A 424 13.53 -11.48 21.88
CA ALA A 424 12.09 -11.29 21.65
C ALA A 424 11.33 -11.49 22.97
N VAL A 425 10.42 -10.58 23.28
CA VAL A 425 9.65 -10.61 24.52
C VAL A 425 8.17 -10.33 24.25
N PHE A 426 7.28 -11.15 24.82
CA PHE A 426 5.83 -10.97 24.79
C PHE A 426 5.30 -10.66 26.20
N ILE A 427 4.59 -9.55 26.38
CA ILE A 427 4.10 -9.08 27.69
C ILE A 427 2.60 -8.84 27.59
N ASN A 428 1.83 -9.36 28.55
CA ASN A 428 0.36 -9.22 28.62
C ASN A 428 -0.30 -9.61 27.29
N THR A 429 0.01 -10.80 26.79
CA THR A 429 -0.44 -11.24 25.46
C THR A 429 -1.69 -12.12 25.58
N ALA A 430 -2.75 -11.78 24.84
CA ALA A 430 -3.98 -12.56 24.80
C ALA A 430 -4.05 -13.44 23.55
N LEU A 431 -4.22 -14.75 23.73
CA LEU A 431 -4.30 -15.72 22.63
C LEU A 431 -5.76 -16.05 22.30
N LYS A 432 -6.13 -15.94 21.03
CA LYS A 432 -7.41 -16.41 20.46
C LYS A 432 -7.29 -17.72 19.69
N MET A 433 -6.07 -18.21 19.52
CA MET A 433 -5.74 -19.48 18.88
C MET A 433 -4.73 -20.26 19.73
N ASP A 434 -4.55 -21.54 19.44
CA ASP A 434 -3.65 -22.41 20.19
C ASP A 434 -2.16 -22.09 19.86
N ILE A 435 -1.30 -22.21 20.87
CA ILE A 435 0.16 -22.07 20.77
C ILE A 435 0.81 -23.46 20.93
N ILE A 436 1.97 -23.69 20.30
CA ILE A 436 2.71 -24.96 20.41
C ILE A 436 3.17 -25.25 21.84
N ASP A 437 3.34 -26.53 22.17
CA ASP A 437 3.98 -26.97 23.42
C ASP A 437 5.42 -26.44 23.47
N GLY A 438 5.68 -25.49 24.38
CA GLY A 438 6.97 -24.79 24.51
C GLY A 438 6.96 -23.33 24.06
N HIS A 439 5.88 -22.86 23.43
CA HIS A 439 5.60 -21.48 22.98
C HIS A 439 6.53 -20.89 21.92
N TRP A 440 7.76 -21.39 21.83
CA TRP A 440 8.82 -20.96 20.92
C TRP A 440 9.36 -22.14 20.14
N THR A 441 9.95 -21.87 18.98
CA THR A 441 10.57 -22.90 18.16
C THR A 441 12.07 -22.67 18.06
N ALA A 442 12.84 -23.75 18.21
CA ALA A 442 14.28 -23.69 18.03
C ALA A 442 14.66 -23.39 16.57
N GLY A 443 15.39 -22.30 16.39
CA GLY A 443 16.10 -21.94 15.16
C GLY A 443 17.51 -22.51 15.12
N SER A 444 18.45 -21.72 14.58
CA SER A 444 19.80 -22.18 14.23
C SER A 444 20.84 -22.14 15.36
N ALA A 445 20.58 -21.44 16.46
CA ALA A 445 21.49 -21.27 17.62
C ALA A 445 20.68 -20.98 18.90
N ALA A 446 21.28 -20.87 20.09
CA ALA A 446 20.55 -20.39 21.28
C ALA A 446 20.40 -18.85 21.26
N PRO A 447 19.20 -18.27 21.50
CA PRO A 447 19.00 -16.82 21.58
C PRO A 447 19.61 -16.23 22.86
N ALA A 448 19.80 -14.91 22.88
CA ALA A 448 20.20 -14.20 24.09
C ALA A 448 19.06 -14.08 25.10
N LEU A 449 17.83 -13.87 24.61
CA LEU A 449 16.63 -13.82 25.44
C LEU A 449 15.37 -14.07 24.62
N PHE A 450 14.67 -15.17 24.87
CA PHE A 450 13.24 -15.28 24.56
C PHE A 450 12.47 -15.31 25.86
N GLY A 451 11.53 -14.37 25.99
CA GLY A 451 10.82 -14.12 27.23
C GLY A 451 9.33 -13.93 27.04
N GLU A 452 8.55 -14.32 28.02
CA GLU A 452 7.14 -13.96 28.09
C GLU A 452 6.71 -13.57 29.50
N TYR A 453 5.66 -12.77 29.61
CA TYR A 453 5.02 -12.40 30.87
C TYR A 453 3.52 -12.29 30.69
N ASN A 454 2.76 -12.95 31.58
CA ASN A 454 1.30 -12.81 31.65
C ASN A 454 0.60 -13.10 30.30
N THR A 455 1.09 -14.09 29.56
CA THR A 455 0.38 -14.66 28.41
C THR A 455 -0.86 -15.42 28.90
N VAL A 456 -2.03 -15.11 28.33
CA VAL A 456 -3.29 -15.79 28.61
C VAL A 456 -3.84 -16.52 27.38
N ASP A 457 -4.37 -17.73 27.59
CA ASP A 457 -4.99 -18.52 26.53
C ASP A 457 -6.40 -18.01 26.16
N LYS A 458 -7.07 -18.70 25.21
CA LYS A 458 -8.43 -18.41 24.76
C LYS A 458 -9.51 -18.49 25.85
N ASN A 459 -9.18 -19.07 27.00
CA ASN A 459 -10.06 -19.17 28.16
C ASN A 459 -9.69 -18.16 29.26
N ASN A 460 -8.80 -17.21 28.97
CA ASN A 460 -8.21 -16.24 29.90
C ASN A 460 -7.41 -16.89 31.05
N GLN A 461 -6.85 -18.08 30.84
CA GLN A 461 -5.95 -18.71 31.80
C GLN A 461 -4.50 -18.31 31.50
N VAL A 462 -3.76 -17.92 32.52
CA VAL A 462 -2.33 -17.62 32.38
C VAL A 462 -1.58 -18.92 32.08
N ILE A 463 -0.89 -18.97 30.94
CA ILE A 463 -0.08 -20.13 30.48
C ILE A 463 1.42 -19.91 30.60
N SER A 464 1.85 -18.69 30.89
CA SER A 464 3.24 -18.34 31.21
C SER A 464 3.57 -18.71 32.66
N THR A 465 3.59 -20.01 32.98
CA THR A 465 3.67 -20.50 34.38
C THR A 465 5.07 -20.90 34.84
N GLY A 466 6.04 -21.03 33.93
CA GLY A 466 7.42 -21.31 34.27
C GLY A 466 8.32 -21.43 33.03
N ASP A 467 9.63 -21.33 33.24
CA ASP A 467 10.62 -21.45 32.18
C ASP A 467 10.49 -22.79 31.42
N MET A 468 10.69 -22.73 30.11
CA MET A 468 10.56 -23.89 29.22
C MET A 468 11.87 -24.16 28.49
N THR A 469 12.26 -25.43 28.41
CA THR A 469 13.38 -25.84 27.55
C THR A 469 12.86 -26.06 26.13
N VAL A 470 13.47 -25.38 25.16
CA VAL A 470 13.08 -25.42 23.75
C VAL A 470 14.24 -25.95 22.93
N GLY A 471 13.95 -26.84 21.98
CA GLY A 471 14.94 -27.42 21.08
C GLY A 471 15.79 -28.54 21.69
N SER A 472 16.89 -28.88 21.01
CA SER A 472 17.84 -29.92 21.45
C SER A 472 19.24 -29.62 20.90
N GLY A 473 20.27 -30.21 21.50
CA GLY A 473 21.65 -30.07 21.03
C GLY A 473 22.13 -28.61 21.06
N SER A 474 22.79 -28.15 20.00
CA SER A 474 23.40 -26.81 19.94
C SER A 474 22.41 -25.66 19.79
N SER A 475 21.14 -25.94 19.47
CA SER A 475 20.07 -24.93 19.40
C SER A 475 19.13 -24.97 20.61
N GLN A 476 19.45 -25.78 21.63
CA GLN A 476 18.68 -25.83 22.88
C GLN A 476 18.84 -24.53 23.68
N PHE A 477 17.74 -24.02 24.22
CA PHE A 477 17.73 -22.86 25.10
C PHE A 477 16.58 -22.92 26.11
N THR A 478 16.61 -22.00 27.07
CA THR A 478 15.54 -21.81 28.04
C THR A 478 14.76 -20.55 27.67
N ALA A 479 13.51 -20.73 27.24
CA ALA A 479 12.55 -19.65 27.13
C ALA A 479 12.10 -19.25 28.54
N LYS A 480 12.19 -17.97 28.85
CA LYS A 480 12.02 -17.45 30.20
C LYS A 480 10.61 -16.93 30.43
N VAL A 481 10.01 -17.28 31.56
CA VAL A 481 8.88 -16.53 32.11
C VAL A 481 9.45 -15.42 32.99
N LEU A 482 9.27 -14.18 32.56
CA LEU A 482 9.81 -13.02 33.26
C LEU A 482 9.12 -12.84 34.62
N SER A 483 9.86 -12.31 35.60
CA SER A 483 9.24 -11.79 36.82
C SER A 483 8.50 -10.47 36.55
N ALA A 484 7.60 -10.08 37.45
CA ALA A 484 6.89 -8.80 37.35
C ALA A 484 7.86 -7.60 37.31
N ASP A 485 8.95 -7.64 38.10
CA ASP A 485 9.97 -6.59 38.12
C ASP A 485 10.76 -6.50 36.80
N GLU A 486 11.07 -7.65 36.19
CA GLU A 486 11.72 -7.68 34.87
C GLU A 486 10.79 -7.15 33.78
N ALA A 487 9.53 -7.59 33.77
CA ALA A 487 8.51 -7.12 32.83
C ALA A 487 8.26 -5.62 32.97
N ALA A 488 8.29 -5.07 34.19
CA ALA A 488 8.13 -3.64 34.47
C ALA A 488 9.26 -2.78 33.86
N GLY A 489 10.41 -3.36 33.51
CA GLY A 489 11.51 -2.66 32.83
C GLY A 489 11.24 -2.39 31.34
N TYR A 490 10.31 -3.11 30.71
CA TYR A 490 9.94 -2.96 29.30
C TYR A 490 8.90 -1.85 29.11
N THR A 491 9.36 -0.61 29.27
CA THR A 491 8.52 0.59 29.12
C THR A 491 8.77 1.32 27.81
N TYR A 492 7.77 2.08 27.37
CA TYR A 492 7.89 2.99 26.24
C TYR A 492 9.07 3.96 26.41
N GLU A 493 9.28 4.47 27.62
CA GLU A 493 10.33 5.43 27.95
C GLU A 493 11.72 4.81 27.81
N ASN A 494 11.89 3.56 28.22
CA ASN A 494 13.16 2.85 28.21
C ASN A 494 13.55 2.37 26.80
N ILE A 495 12.57 1.94 26.01
CA ILE A 495 12.80 1.33 24.69
C ILE A 495 12.83 2.41 23.60
N ILE A 496 11.82 3.29 23.60
CA ILE A 496 11.51 4.19 22.49
C ILE A 496 11.91 5.63 22.81
N ALA A 497 11.39 6.19 23.91
CA ALA A 497 11.52 7.63 24.19
C ALA A 497 12.89 8.08 24.72
N ARG A 498 13.87 7.18 24.75
CA ARG A 498 15.27 7.52 24.96
C ARG A 498 15.74 8.49 23.89
N GLU A 499 16.66 9.38 24.27
CA GLU A 499 17.20 10.43 23.37
C GLU A 499 16.14 11.40 22.81
N GLY A 500 14.98 11.53 23.48
CA GLY A 500 13.98 12.57 23.19
C GLY A 500 13.02 12.26 22.04
N TRP A 501 13.08 11.08 21.42
CA TRP A 501 12.13 10.70 20.36
C TRP A 501 10.80 10.22 20.93
N ASN A 502 9.76 11.05 20.88
CA ASN A 502 8.43 10.72 21.40
C ASN A 502 7.40 10.54 20.29
N PRO A 503 7.29 9.36 19.64
CA PRO A 503 6.28 9.14 18.60
C PRO A 503 4.82 9.10 19.09
N LYS A 504 4.55 8.97 20.40
CA LYS A 504 3.15 9.03 20.91
C LYS A 504 2.52 10.41 20.69
N GLN A 505 3.33 11.47 20.58
CA GLN A 505 2.83 12.81 20.24
C GLN A 505 2.27 12.88 18.81
N TYR A 506 2.78 12.06 17.89
CA TYR A 506 2.33 12.06 16.50
C TYR A 506 0.94 11.46 16.35
N MET A 507 0.54 10.62 17.31
CA MET A 507 -0.68 9.81 17.33
C MET A 507 -1.81 10.49 18.13
N GLN A 508 -1.62 11.74 18.54
CA GLN A 508 -2.62 12.49 19.30
C GLN A 508 -3.67 13.04 18.34
N THR A 509 -4.82 12.40 18.36
CA THR A 509 -5.96 12.76 17.53
C THR A 509 -6.80 13.86 18.19
N PRO A 510 -7.17 14.94 17.47
CA PRO A 510 -8.15 15.91 17.97
C PRO A 510 -9.52 15.29 18.26
N GLY A 511 -10.36 16.00 19.02
CA GLY A 511 -11.75 15.62 19.23
C GLY A 511 -12.60 15.64 17.95
N THR A 512 -13.90 15.38 18.07
CA THR A 512 -14.86 15.48 16.96
C THR A 512 -15.70 16.76 17.06
N THR A 513 -16.35 17.14 15.95
CA THR A 513 -17.25 18.30 15.89
C THR A 513 -18.45 17.96 15.01
N MET A 514 -19.55 18.72 15.17
CA MET A 514 -20.73 18.60 14.32
C MET A 514 -20.73 19.75 13.32
N ALA A 515 -20.80 19.41 12.03
CA ALA A 515 -20.94 20.40 10.97
C ALA A 515 -22.41 20.73 10.70
N THR A 516 -22.69 21.99 10.39
CA THR A 516 -24.02 22.51 10.03
C THR A 516 -23.93 23.17 8.66
N LEU A 517 -24.87 22.82 7.76
CA LEU A 517 -25.02 23.43 6.45
C LEU A 517 -26.21 24.40 6.46
N ASP A 518 -25.96 25.69 6.25
CA ASP A 518 -26.98 26.73 6.07
C ASP A 518 -26.82 27.36 4.68
N GLY A 519 -27.76 27.07 3.78
CA GLY A 519 -27.61 27.39 2.36
C GLY A 519 -26.37 26.72 1.75
N THR A 520 -25.39 27.50 1.36
CA THR A 520 -24.09 27.04 0.84
C THR A 520 -22.98 27.07 1.90
N THR A 521 -23.25 27.53 3.13
CA THR A 521 -22.23 27.70 4.16
C THR A 521 -22.19 26.48 5.07
N LEU A 522 -21.09 25.73 5.01
CA LEU A 522 -20.77 24.65 5.94
C LEU A 522 -19.95 25.23 7.10
N SER A 523 -20.38 25.02 8.34
CA SER A 523 -19.68 25.56 9.53
C SER A 523 -19.69 24.60 10.72
N TRP A 524 -18.71 24.72 11.61
CA TRP A 524 -18.56 23.86 12.80
C TRP A 524 -17.88 24.62 13.95
N ASN A 525 -17.93 24.04 15.15
CA ASN A 525 -17.16 24.56 16.28
C ASN A 525 -15.69 24.14 16.16
N ALA A 526 -14.79 25.05 16.52
CA ALA A 526 -13.36 24.75 16.60
C ALA A 526 -13.08 23.55 17.52
N ILE A 527 -12.19 22.67 17.09
CA ILE A 527 -11.75 21.51 17.88
C ILE A 527 -10.43 21.88 18.59
N ASP A 528 -10.37 21.70 19.91
CA ASP A 528 -9.14 21.93 20.67
C ASP A 528 -8.02 20.99 20.19
N GLY A 529 -6.83 21.56 19.99
CA GLY A 529 -5.67 20.84 19.44
C GLY A 529 -5.70 20.54 17.93
N ALA A 530 -6.74 20.93 17.20
CA ALA A 530 -6.75 20.82 15.75
C ALA A 530 -5.91 21.94 15.10
N ALA A 531 -5.00 21.55 14.19
CA ALA A 531 -4.27 22.44 13.31
C ALA A 531 -5.08 22.83 12.06
N GLY A 532 -6.13 22.07 11.75
CA GLY A 532 -7.06 22.34 10.67
C GLY A 532 -8.06 21.21 10.51
N TYR A 533 -8.73 21.17 9.36
CA TYR A 533 -9.88 20.29 9.11
C TYR A 533 -9.84 19.72 7.70
N LEU A 534 -10.27 18.46 7.58
CA LEU A 534 -10.60 17.81 6.32
C LEU A 534 -12.12 17.80 6.15
N ILE A 535 -12.57 18.09 4.95
CA ILE A 535 -13.98 18.15 4.58
C ILE A 535 -14.25 17.04 3.59
N PHE A 536 -15.33 16.30 3.83
CA PHE A 536 -15.79 15.22 2.99
C PHE A 536 -17.24 15.47 2.60
N VAL A 537 -17.62 14.98 1.42
CA VAL A 537 -19.00 14.93 0.95
C VAL A 537 -19.33 13.49 0.57
N ASN A 538 -20.38 12.92 1.14
CA ASN A 538 -20.76 11.51 0.93
C ASN A 538 -19.60 10.52 1.19
N GLY A 539 -18.75 10.82 2.19
CA GLY A 539 -17.59 10.01 2.55
C GLY A 539 -16.39 10.14 1.60
N VAL A 540 -16.42 11.09 0.67
CA VAL A 540 -15.36 11.37 -0.29
C VAL A 540 -14.62 12.66 0.09
N TYR A 541 -13.29 12.62 0.10
CA TYR A 541 -12.47 13.82 0.34
C TYR A 541 -12.84 14.93 -0.65
N LEU A 542 -13.12 16.12 -0.10
CA LEU A 542 -13.51 17.30 -0.85
C LEU A 542 -12.45 18.40 -0.79
N ALA A 543 -11.99 18.73 0.42
CA ALA A 543 -10.96 19.75 0.62
C ALA A 543 -10.38 19.71 2.04
N GLN A 544 -9.42 20.60 2.29
CA GLN A 544 -8.86 20.91 3.59
C GLN A 544 -8.95 22.42 3.88
N THR A 545 -9.01 22.80 5.15
CA THR A 545 -9.03 24.21 5.58
C THR A 545 -8.56 24.38 7.02
N THR A 546 -8.01 25.54 7.37
CA THR A 546 -7.73 25.94 8.76
C THR A 546 -8.91 26.67 9.41
N GLU A 547 -9.88 27.10 8.61
CA GLU A 547 -11.06 27.83 9.07
C GLU A 547 -12.12 26.89 9.66
N THR A 548 -13.11 27.48 10.34
CA THR A 548 -14.25 26.75 10.92
C THR A 548 -15.54 26.91 10.11
N SER A 549 -15.44 27.50 8.93
CA SER A 549 -16.52 27.60 7.97
C SER A 549 -16.00 27.70 6.55
N VAL A 550 -16.74 27.15 5.59
CA VAL A 550 -16.47 27.26 4.17
C VAL A 550 -17.77 27.39 3.36
N SER A 551 -17.69 27.87 2.12
CA SER A 551 -18.81 27.84 1.19
C SER A 551 -18.68 26.67 0.21
N VAL A 552 -19.67 25.77 0.14
CA VAL A 552 -19.71 24.63 -0.78
C VAL A 552 -20.52 24.96 -2.04
N THR A 553 -20.05 24.53 -3.21
CA THR A 553 -20.64 24.90 -4.52
C THR A 553 -21.89 24.11 -4.89
N THR A 554 -22.09 22.91 -4.33
CA THR A 554 -23.27 22.06 -4.56
C THR A 554 -24.18 22.03 -3.33
N ALA A 555 -24.95 23.10 -3.13
CA ALA A 555 -26.02 23.10 -2.14
C ALA A 555 -27.18 22.19 -2.59
N ALA A 556 -27.31 20.99 -1.99
CA ALA A 556 -28.59 20.48 -1.44
C ALA A 556 -28.53 19.00 -1.00
N ASP A 557 -27.78 18.11 -1.67
CA ASP A 557 -28.04 16.66 -1.59
C ASP A 557 -26.88 15.80 -1.03
N GLY A 558 -25.82 16.41 -0.50
CA GLY A 558 -24.65 15.70 0.06
C GLY A 558 -24.63 15.63 1.60
N VAL A 559 -24.17 14.51 2.16
CA VAL A 559 -23.83 14.39 3.58
C VAL A 559 -22.41 14.91 3.78
N TYR A 560 -22.27 16.07 4.42
CA TYR A 560 -20.96 16.65 4.73
C TYR A 560 -20.45 16.17 6.09
N THR A 561 -19.19 15.78 6.14
CA THR A 561 -18.47 15.43 7.37
C THR A 561 -17.19 16.22 7.46
N VAL A 562 -16.85 16.66 8.68
CA VAL A 562 -15.66 17.46 8.96
C VAL A 562 -14.85 16.74 10.02
N ARG A 563 -13.56 16.50 9.72
CA ARG A 563 -12.64 15.81 10.61
C ARG A 563 -11.50 16.73 11.00
N GLY A 564 -11.22 16.85 12.29
CA GLY A 564 -10.10 17.64 12.80
C GLY A 564 -8.77 16.96 12.52
N VAL A 565 -7.74 17.75 12.24
CA VAL A 565 -6.38 17.28 11.96
C VAL A 565 -5.44 17.81 13.03
N GLY A 566 -4.69 16.93 13.67
CA GLY A 566 -3.69 17.29 14.68
C GLY A 566 -2.40 17.84 14.04
N HIS A 567 -1.54 18.45 14.85
CA HIS A 567 -0.32 19.10 14.36
C HIS A 567 0.67 18.17 13.60
N TYR A 568 0.60 16.86 13.85
CA TYR A 568 1.43 15.85 13.18
C TYR A 568 0.68 15.05 12.10
N GLY A 569 -0.57 15.44 11.82
CA GLY A 569 -1.41 14.88 10.77
C GLY A 569 -2.51 13.93 11.25
N SER A 570 -2.50 13.41 12.49
CA SER A 570 -3.57 12.51 12.97
C SER A 570 -4.96 13.10 12.79
N ILE A 571 -5.88 12.30 12.26
CA ILE A 571 -7.22 12.75 11.87
C ILE A 571 -8.25 12.20 12.86
N SER A 572 -9.19 13.05 13.29
CA SER A 572 -10.32 12.65 14.15
C SER A 572 -11.12 11.50 13.55
N ALA A 573 -11.88 10.81 14.40
CA ALA A 573 -12.94 9.94 13.92
C ALA A 573 -13.92 10.74 13.03
N GLU A 574 -14.61 10.02 12.13
CA GLU A 574 -15.69 10.55 11.28
C GLU A 574 -16.88 11.07 12.09
#